data_AF-A0A9N9BEA0-F1
#
_entry.id   AF-A0A9N9BEA0-F1
#
_cell.length_a   1.000
_cell.length_b   1.000
_cell.length_c   1.000
_cell.angle_alpha   90.00
_cell.angle_beta   90.00
_cell.angle_gamma   90.00
#
_symmetry.space_group_name_H-M   'P 1'
#
loop_
_entity.id
_entity.type
_entity.pdbx_description
1 polymer ?
#
loop_
_entity_poly.entity_id
_entity_poly.type
_entity_poly.pdbx_seq_one_letter_code
_entity_poly.pdbx_strand_id
1 'polypeptide(L)'
;MDQTFSCSHCKRKVIGYTKKLCRTNLLPSKSSSSGNENIDEFIKYTKSNKKHCDDFIEWIPYSDIEINNDPIVKGGFSKIFIGKWHPIKQDYGVVDDKELINIALKVLNGSKNLGPTFLNEFKIHYQCLGTCAIPFYGLTMHPEIDDYAMIMKHAIHGDLW
;
A
#
# COMPACT_ATOMS: atom_id res chain seq x y z
N MET A 1 16.37 13.80 12.14
CA MET A 1 15.26 14.77 12.29
C MET A 1 14.17 14.35 11.33
N ASP A 2 13.11 13.71 11.82
CA ASP A 2 11.98 13.29 11.00
C ASP A 2 11.21 14.52 10.53
N GLN A 3 11.38 14.91 9.27
CA GLN A 3 10.54 15.93 8.66
C GLN A 3 9.12 15.38 8.53
N THR A 4 8.27 15.76 9.49
CA THR A 4 6.83 15.51 9.44
C THR A 4 6.23 16.56 8.52
N PHE A 5 5.64 16.13 7.41
CA PHE A 5 4.95 17.02 6.49
C PHE A 5 3.49 17.18 6.92
N SER A 6 2.88 18.32 6.62
CA SER A 6 1.46 18.55 6.84
C SER A 6 0.77 18.69 5.48
N CYS A 7 -0.34 18.00 5.32
CA CYS A 7 -1.13 18.08 4.09
C CYS A 7 -1.68 19.49 3.88
N SER A 8 -1.54 20.02 2.65
CA SER A 8 -1.93 21.40 2.33
C SER A 8 -3.44 21.65 2.52
N HIS A 9 -4.27 20.62 2.29
CA HIS A 9 -5.73 20.69 2.34
C HIS A 9 -6.33 20.48 3.74
N CYS A 10 -6.00 19.38 4.43
CA CYS A 10 -6.63 19.06 5.72
C CYS A 10 -5.76 19.39 6.96
N LYS A 11 -4.53 19.88 6.74
CA LYS A 11 -3.56 20.27 7.79
C LYS A 11 -3.11 19.16 8.75
N ARG A 12 -3.54 17.91 8.53
CA ARG A 12 -3.05 16.74 9.29
C ARG A 12 -1.65 16.34 8.84
N LYS A 13 -0.92 15.69 9.74
CA LYS A 13 0.40 15.11 9.48
C LYS A 13 0.32 14.04 8.38
N VAL A 14 1.35 14.00 7.54
CA VAL A 14 1.63 13.06 6.46
C VAL A 14 2.95 12.36 6.81
N ILE A 15 2.98 11.04 6.68
CA ILE A 15 4.15 10.22 7.06
C ILE A 15 4.78 9.52 5.86
N GLY A 16 3.97 8.90 5.00
CA GLY A 16 4.41 7.94 4.00
C GLY A 16 4.16 8.36 2.55
N TYR A 17 3.28 9.35 2.35
CA TYR A 17 2.88 9.83 1.03
C TYR A 17 3.69 11.05 0.55
N THR A 18 3.60 11.40 -0.74
CA THR A 18 4.30 12.55 -1.30
C THR A 18 3.92 13.84 -0.54
N LYS A 19 4.94 14.67 -0.31
CA LYS A 19 5.09 15.62 0.82
C LYS A 19 4.02 16.73 0.97
N LYS A 20 2.95 16.73 0.17
CA LYS A 20 1.97 17.83 0.13
C LYS A 20 0.51 17.39 0.16
N LEU A 21 0.20 16.11 -0.06
CA LEU A 21 -1.18 15.67 -0.29
C LEU A 21 -1.63 14.57 0.65
N CYS A 22 -2.90 14.65 1.05
CA CYS A 22 -3.58 13.65 1.86
C CYS A 22 -4.12 12.55 0.95
N ARG A 23 -3.80 11.29 1.27
CA ARG A 23 -4.43 10.14 0.59
C ARG A 23 -5.95 10.12 0.74
N THR A 24 -6.47 10.66 1.86
CA THR A 24 -7.92 10.80 2.09
C THR A 24 -8.64 11.70 1.08
N ASN A 25 -7.95 12.67 0.46
CA ASN A 25 -8.56 13.63 -0.47
C ASN A 25 -8.26 13.35 -1.95
N LEU A 26 -7.34 12.43 -2.23
CA LEU A 26 -6.85 12.14 -3.58
C LEU A 26 -7.58 11.00 -4.27
N LEU A 27 -8.27 10.16 -3.49
CA LEU A 27 -8.86 8.94 -4.01
C LEU A 27 -10.36 9.09 -4.13
N PRO A 28 -10.96 8.59 -5.23
CA PRO A 28 -12.40 8.62 -5.39
C PRO A 28 -13.06 7.94 -4.20
N SER A 29 -14.17 8.52 -3.73
CA SER A 29 -14.94 8.06 -2.57
C SER A 29 -15.44 6.61 -2.68
N LYS A 30 -15.37 6.02 -3.87
CA LYS A 30 -15.71 4.64 -4.18
C LYS A 30 -14.47 3.74 -4.00
N SER A 31 -14.26 3.25 -2.78
CA SER A 31 -13.29 2.20 -2.55
C SER A 31 -13.74 0.92 -3.25
N SER A 32 -12.92 0.39 -4.16
CA SER A 32 -13.10 -0.96 -4.70
C SER A 32 -13.05 -1.98 -3.55
N SER A 33 -14.02 -2.91 -3.51
CA SER A 33 -13.99 -4.05 -2.60
C SER A 33 -13.02 -5.10 -3.14
N SER A 34 -12.35 -5.81 -2.23
CA SER A 34 -11.51 -6.95 -2.59
C SER A 34 -12.30 -8.20 -2.97
N GLY A 35 -13.60 -8.23 -2.66
CA GLY A 35 -14.42 -9.44 -2.72
C GLY A 35 -14.15 -10.42 -1.57
N ASN A 36 -13.23 -10.10 -0.65
CA ASN A 36 -12.94 -10.89 0.55
C ASN A 36 -13.34 -10.12 1.81
N GLU A 37 -14.30 -10.66 2.56
CA GLU A 37 -14.86 -10.00 3.75
C GLU A 37 -13.79 -9.66 4.80
N ASN A 38 -12.84 -10.57 5.06
CA ASN A 38 -11.80 -10.35 6.06
C ASN A 38 -10.82 -9.24 5.64
N ILE A 39 -10.49 -9.13 4.35
CA ILE A 39 -9.66 -8.05 3.82
C ILE A 39 -10.42 -6.72 3.91
N ASP A 40 -11.68 -6.71 3.48
CA ASP A 40 -12.51 -5.51 3.48
C ASP A 40 -12.76 -4.99 4.90
N GLU A 41 -12.98 -5.89 5.87
CA GLU A 41 -13.09 -5.55 7.29
C GLU A 41 -11.78 -4.96 7.82
N PHE A 42 -10.63 -5.58 7.49
CA PHE A 42 -9.33 -5.07 7.89
C PHE A 42 -9.06 -3.67 7.31
N ILE A 43 -9.35 -3.45 6.03
CA ILE A 43 -9.23 -2.13 5.40
C ILE A 43 -10.11 -1.10 6.12
N LYS A 44 -11.39 -1.43 6.40
CA LYS A 44 -12.29 -0.54 7.16
C LYS A 44 -11.73 -0.23 8.54
N TYR A 45 -11.20 -1.23 9.25
CA TYR A 45 -10.57 -1.05 10.54
C TYR A 45 -9.41 -0.04 10.47
N THR A 46 -8.51 -0.16 9.50
CA THR A 46 -7.38 0.79 9.36
C THR A 46 -7.85 2.21 9.08
N LYS A 47 -8.87 2.38 8.22
CA LYS A 47 -9.44 3.70 7.91
C LYS A 47 -10.07 4.39 9.12
N SER A 48 -10.72 3.62 10.00
CA SER A 48 -11.35 4.12 11.23
C SER A 48 -10.34 4.42 12.34
N ASN A 49 -9.21 3.72 12.37
CA ASN A 49 -8.19 3.84 13.43
C ASN A 49 -6.94 4.61 13.01
N LYS A 50 -6.99 5.32 11.88
CA LYS A 50 -5.88 6.11 11.34
C LYS A 50 -5.54 7.29 12.26
N LYS A 51 -4.25 7.48 12.55
CA LYS A 51 -3.72 8.60 13.34
C LYS A 51 -3.36 9.80 12.46
N HIS A 52 -3.05 9.52 11.19
CA HIS A 52 -2.61 10.47 10.19
C HIS A 52 -3.57 10.48 9.00
N CYS A 53 -3.27 11.29 7.98
CA CYS A 53 -4.16 11.39 6.81
C CYS A 53 -3.80 10.42 5.67
N ASP A 54 -2.78 9.60 5.88
CA ASP A 54 -2.17 8.67 4.93
C ASP A 54 -1.71 7.32 5.54
N ASP A 55 -1.95 7.07 6.84
CA ASP A 55 -1.54 5.86 7.57
C ASP A 55 -2.64 4.77 7.62
N PHE A 56 -3.48 4.71 6.59
CA PHE A 56 -4.45 3.63 6.38
C PHE A 56 -4.13 2.88 5.09
N ILE A 57 -4.60 1.65 5.00
CA ILE A 57 -4.42 0.83 3.79
C ILE A 57 -5.68 0.81 2.93
N GLU A 58 -5.53 0.39 1.69
CA GLU A 58 -6.63 0.23 0.75
C GLU A 58 -6.50 -1.03 -0.07
N TRP A 59 -7.61 -1.38 -0.71
CA TRP A 59 -7.58 -2.28 -1.84
C TRP A 59 -7.14 -1.51 -3.07
N ILE A 60 -6.03 -1.93 -3.68
CA ILE A 60 -5.48 -1.35 -4.89
C ILE A 60 -5.63 -2.39 -6.00
N PRO A 61 -6.45 -2.16 -7.04
CA PRO A 61 -6.53 -3.05 -8.17
C PRO A 61 -5.15 -3.29 -8.78
N TYR A 62 -4.82 -4.55 -9.09
CA TYR A 62 -3.52 -4.89 -9.69
C TYR A 62 -3.30 -4.18 -11.03
N SER A 63 -4.37 -3.87 -11.75
CA SER A 63 -4.33 -3.08 -12.99
C SER A 63 -3.85 -1.63 -12.80
N ASP A 64 -3.88 -1.12 -11.57
CA ASP A 64 -3.46 0.26 -11.26
C ASP A 64 -1.95 0.34 -10.94
N ILE A 65 -1.23 -0.79 -10.94
CA ILE A 65 0.21 -0.89 -10.68
C ILE A 65 0.98 -1.42 -11.90
N GLU A 66 2.14 -0.84 -12.15
CA GLU A 66 3.12 -1.31 -13.12
C GLU A 66 4.17 -2.15 -12.39
N ILE A 67 4.25 -3.45 -12.66
CA ILE A 67 5.17 -4.39 -11.98
C ILE A 67 6.19 -4.94 -12.98
N ASN A 68 7.44 -5.07 -12.54
CA ASN A 68 8.46 -5.77 -13.33
C ASN A 68 8.15 -7.27 -13.40
N ASN A 69 8.40 -7.88 -14.56
CA ASN A 69 8.07 -9.30 -14.80
C ASN A 69 8.77 -10.27 -13.83
N ASP A 70 10.03 -10.00 -13.50
CA ASP A 70 10.82 -10.88 -12.63
C ASP A 70 10.89 -10.36 -11.18
N PRO A 71 10.70 -11.22 -10.17
CA PRO A 71 10.87 -10.82 -8.79
C PRO A 71 12.35 -10.62 -8.47
N ILE A 72 12.64 -9.59 -7.68
CA ILE A 72 13.99 -9.27 -7.20
C ILE A 72 14.43 -10.21 -6.07
N VAL A 73 13.47 -10.78 -5.34
CA VAL A 73 13.71 -11.76 -4.25
C VAL A 73 12.70 -12.89 -4.35
N LYS A 74 13.21 -14.13 -4.28
CA LYS A 74 12.40 -15.35 -4.19
C LYS A 74 12.75 -16.07 -2.91
N GLY A 75 11.89 -15.97 -1.90
CA GLY A 75 11.99 -16.75 -0.66
C GLY A 75 11.06 -17.96 -0.66
N GLY A 76 11.14 -18.78 0.39
CA GLY A 76 10.23 -19.93 0.55
C GLY A 76 8.76 -19.52 0.71
N PHE A 77 8.50 -18.40 1.39
CA PHE A 77 7.15 -17.96 1.75
C PHE A 77 6.64 -16.76 0.95
N SER A 78 7.51 -16.06 0.23
CA SER A 78 7.11 -14.86 -0.52
C SER A 78 8.02 -14.57 -1.71
N LYS A 79 7.48 -13.79 -2.64
CA LYS A 79 8.22 -13.19 -3.75
C LYS A 79 8.10 -11.67 -3.66
N ILE A 80 9.19 -10.95 -3.90
CA ILE A 80 9.19 -9.49 -3.92
C ILE A 80 9.43 -9.02 -5.34
N PHE A 81 8.51 -8.22 -5.85
CA PHE A 81 8.65 -7.50 -7.12
C PHE A 81 8.82 -6.02 -6.82
N ILE A 82 9.39 -5.30 -7.77
CA ILE A 82 9.45 -3.83 -7.75
C ILE A 82 8.59 -3.28 -8.88
N GLY A 83 8.10 -2.08 -8.69
CA GLY A 83 7.24 -1.45 -9.68
C GLY A 83 6.89 -0.02 -9.32
N LYS A 84 5.85 0.47 -9.98
CA LYS A 84 5.32 1.83 -9.79
C LYS A 84 3.81 1.77 -9.60
N TRP A 85 3.31 2.64 -8.74
CA TRP A 85 1.89 2.84 -8.54
C TRP A 85 1.52 4.26 -8.89
N HIS A 86 0.43 4.43 -9.66
CA HIS A 86 -0.15 5.73 -9.95
C HIS A 86 -1.41 5.94 -9.10
N PRO A 87 -1.31 6.63 -7.96
CA PRO A 87 -2.42 6.77 -7.01
C PRO A 87 -3.53 7.73 -7.47
N ILE A 88 -3.32 8.55 -8.52
CA ILE A 88 -4.26 9.60 -8.94
C ILE A 88 -4.91 9.22 -10.29
N LYS A 89 -6.20 8.91 -10.31
CA LYS A 89 -6.96 8.79 -11.57
C LYS A 89 -7.45 10.19 -11.99
N GLN A 90 -6.58 10.97 -12.64
CA GLN A 90 -6.77 12.16 -13.50
C GLN A 90 -7.86 13.24 -13.23
N ASP A 91 -8.78 13.10 -12.28
CA ASP A 91 -9.93 14.02 -12.11
C ASP A 91 -9.65 15.24 -11.21
N TYR A 92 -8.52 15.26 -10.50
CA TYR A 92 -8.12 16.40 -9.66
C TYR A 92 -6.97 17.15 -10.33
N GLY A 93 -7.30 18.00 -11.30
CA GLY A 93 -6.38 18.68 -12.22
C GLY A 93 -5.37 19.68 -11.64
N VAL A 94 -4.72 19.40 -10.51
CA VAL A 94 -3.63 20.25 -9.96
C VAL A 94 -2.57 19.42 -9.21
N VAL A 95 -2.28 18.20 -9.63
CA VAL A 95 -1.08 17.48 -9.18
C VAL A 95 -0.32 17.09 -10.42
N ASP A 96 0.90 17.61 -10.56
CA ASP A 96 1.85 17.28 -11.62
C ASP A 96 1.72 15.78 -11.95
N ASP A 97 1.33 15.45 -13.19
CA ASP A 97 0.89 14.12 -13.69
C ASP A 97 1.90 12.97 -13.52
N LYS A 98 2.93 13.15 -12.69
CA LYS A 98 4.17 12.38 -12.65
C LYS A 98 4.57 11.84 -11.28
N GLU A 99 3.77 12.02 -10.22
CA GLU A 99 4.09 11.40 -8.92
C GLU A 99 3.78 9.89 -8.92
N LEU A 100 4.51 9.15 -9.76
CA LEU A 100 4.62 7.70 -9.67
C LEU A 100 5.32 7.36 -8.36
N ILE A 101 4.68 6.52 -7.55
CA ILE A 101 5.27 6.01 -6.31
C ILE A 101 6.02 4.73 -6.66
N ASN A 102 7.33 4.70 -6.41
CA ASN A 102 8.10 3.46 -6.49
C ASN A 102 7.63 2.52 -5.36
N ILE A 103 7.15 1.34 -5.74
CA ILE A 103 6.60 0.35 -4.82
C ILE A 103 7.40 -0.94 -4.83
N ALA A 104 7.36 -1.64 -3.70
CA ALA A 104 7.67 -3.05 -3.60
C ALA A 104 6.35 -3.82 -3.43
N LEU A 105 6.19 -4.89 -4.21
CA LEU A 105 5.04 -5.79 -4.14
C LEU A 105 5.51 -7.11 -3.53
N LYS A 106 5.13 -7.38 -2.28
CA LYS A 106 5.42 -8.64 -1.59
C LYS A 106 4.22 -9.59 -1.75
N VAL A 107 4.35 -10.58 -2.63
CA VAL A 107 3.36 -11.63 -2.85
C VAL A 107 3.57 -12.74 -1.82
N LEU A 108 2.53 -13.12 -1.09
CA LEU A 108 2.57 -14.22 -0.11
C LEU A 108 2.12 -15.52 -0.77
N ASN A 109 3.04 -16.48 -0.89
CA ASN A 109 2.78 -17.73 -1.60
C ASN A 109 1.67 -18.54 -0.89
N GLY A 110 0.64 -18.94 -1.62
CA GLY A 110 -0.48 -19.76 -1.12
C GLY A 110 -1.48 -19.03 -0.24
N SER A 111 -1.36 -17.71 -0.08
CA SER A 111 -2.22 -16.86 0.73
C SER A 111 -3.72 -17.07 0.52
N LYS A 112 -4.18 -17.31 -0.71
CA LYS A 112 -5.61 -17.55 -0.98
C LYS A 112 -6.12 -18.83 -0.30
N ASN A 113 -5.26 -19.83 -0.15
CA ASN A 113 -5.58 -21.13 0.46
C ASN A 113 -5.38 -21.15 1.98
N LEU A 114 -4.77 -20.11 2.57
CA LEU A 114 -4.46 -20.04 4.00
C LEU A 114 -5.64 -19.54 4.86
N GLY A 115 -6.82 -19.29 4.27
CA GLY A 115 -7.96 -18.72 4.99
C GLY A 115 -7.62 -17.34 5.60
N PRO A 116 -8.22 -16.89 6.71
CA PRO A 116 -7.93 -15.56 7.26
C PRO A 116 -6.53 -15.41 7.87
N THR A 117 -5.73 -16.47 7.94
CA THR A 117 -4.43 -16.45 8.65
C THR A 117 -3.35 -15.63 7.94
N PHE A 118 -3.38 -15.51 6.60
CA PHE A 118 -2.42 -14.68 5.85
C PHE A 118 -2.51 -13.20 6.25
N LEU A 119 -3.70 -12.74 6.69
CA LEU A 119 -3.90 -11.37 7.17
C LEU A 119 -3.10 -11.06 8.43
N ASN A 120 -2.67 -12.07 9.19
CA ASN A 120 -1.91 -11.85 10.42
C ASN A 120 -0.61 -11.11 10.13
N GLU A 121 0.09 -11.46 9.04
CA GLU A 121 1.30 -10.77 8.62
C GLU A 121 1.02 -9.29 8.29
N PHE A 122 -0.07 -9.01 7.57
CA PHE A 122 -0.47 -7.64 7.23
C PHE A 122 -0.91 -6.83 8.44
N LYS A 123 -1.61 -7.46 9.39
CA LYS A 123 -2.03 -6.85 10.66
C LYS A 123 -0.83 -6.50 11.53
N ILE A 124 0.14 -7.40 11.66
CA ILE A 124 1.39 -7.16 12.38
C ILE A 124 2.14 -5.99 11.73
N HIS A 125 2.27 -6.00 10.40
CA HIS A 125 2.92 -4.90 9.70
C HIS A 125 2.22 -3.56 9.93
N TYR A 126 0.88 -3.55 9.89
CA TYR A 126 0.06 -2.36 10.18
C TYR A 126 0.26 -1.86 11.62
N GLN A 127 0.30 -2.76 12.61
CA GLN A 127 0.54 -2.40 14.01
C GLN A 127 1.92 -1.80 14.24
N CYS A 128 2.90 -2.19 13.43
CA CYS A 128 4.24 -1.62 13.45
C CYS A 128 4.35 -0.28 12.69
N LEU A 129 3.29 0.22 12.04
CA LEU A 129 3.33 1.51 11.33
C LEU A 129 3.67 2.65 12.30
N GLY A 130 4.75 3.37 11.97
CA GLY A 130 5.36 4.43 12.77
C GLY A 130 6.53 5.07 12.02
N THR A 131 7.35 5.88 12.71
CA THR A 131 8.48 6.62 12.09
C THR A 131 9.57 5.74 11.47
N CYS A 132 9.65 4.46 11.84
CA CYS A 132 10.68 3.53 11.37
C CYS A 132 10.17 2.42 10.43
N ALA A 133 8.86 2.36 10.15
CA ALA A 133 8.29 1.32 9.28
C ALA A 133 8.16 1.80 7.83
N ILE A 134 8.41 0.88 6.89
CA ILE A 134 8.20 1.15 5.47
C ILE A 134 6.71 1.46 5.25
N PRO A 135 6.36 2.58 4.60
CA PRO A 135 4.96 2.90 4.32
C PRO A 135 4.22 1.74 3.63
N PHE A 136 3.12 1.33 4.23
CA PHE A 136 2.22 0.29 3.73
C PHE A 136 1.04 0.96 3.02
N TYR A 137 1.00 0.83 1.70
CA TYR A 137 -0.04 1.46 0.89
C TYR A 137 -1.30 0.61 0.85
N GLY A 138 -1.22 -0.67 0.54
CA GLY A 138 -2.44 -1.42 0.32
C GLY A 138 -2.24 -2.88 0.00
N LEU A 139 -3.36 -3.56 -0.15
CA LEU A 139 -3.44 -4.94 -0.57
C LEU A 139 -3.92 -5.02 -2.01
N THR A 140 -3.48 -6.06 -2.70
CA THR A 140 -3.93 -6.41 -4.05
C THR A 140 -3.97 -7.92 -4.22
N MET A 141 -4.52 -8.38 -5.34
CA MET A 141 -4.49 -9.79 -5.77
C MET A 141 -3.66 -9.89 -7.03
N HIS A 142 -2.62 -10.73 -7.01
CA HIS A 142 -1.81 -10.99 -8.19
C HIS A 142 -2.56 -11.92 -9.14
N PRO A 143 -2.94 -11.48 -10.36
CA PRO A 143 -3.90 -12.22 -11.19
C PRO A 143 -3.36 -13.56 -11.68
N GLU A 144 -2.05 -13.67 -11.96
CA GLU A 144 -1.45 -14.91 -12.48
C GLU A 144 -1.12 -15.94 -11.40
N ILE A 145 -0.82 -15.46 -10.18
CA ILE A 145 -0.37 -16.30 -9.06
C ILE A 145 -1.57 -16.67 -8.17
N ASP A 146 -2.67 -15.90 -8.27
CA ASP A 146 -3.90 -16.04 -7.49
C ASP A 146 -3.65 -15.91 -5.98
N ASP A 147 -2.69 -15.06 -5.63
CA ASP A 147 -2.24 -14.77 -4.27
C ASP A 147 -2.38 -13.29 -3.93
N TYR A 148 -2.66 -13.01 -2.65
CA TYR A 148 -2.67 -11.67 -2.11
C TYR A 148 -1.25 -11.14 -1.96
N ALA A 149 -1.12 -9.84 -2.19
CA ALA A 149 0.14 -9.15 -2.15
C ALA A 149 0.03 -7.82 -1.40
N MET A 150 1.12 -7.47 -0.73
CA MET A 150 1.30 -6.24 0.00
C MET A 150 2.01 -5.21 -0.87
N ILE A 151 1.44 -4.01 -1.00
CA ILE A 151 2.01 -2.88 -1.72
C ILE A 151 2.64 -1.94 -0.71
N MET A 152 3.95 -1.76 -0.82
CA MET A 152 4.78 -1.01 0.12
C MET A 152 5.64 0.01 -0.61
N LYS A 153 6.14 1.02 0.09
CA LYS A 153 7.17 1.91 -0.48
C LYS A 153 8.44 1.12 -0.77
N HIS A 154 8.98 1.28 -1.98
CA HIS A 154 10.28 0.72 -2.31
C HIS A 154 11.39 1.45 -1.54
N ALA A 155 12.13 0.72 -0.69
CA ALA A 155 13.29 1.25 0.00
C ALA A 155 14.53 1.14 -0.90
N ILE A 156 14.89 2.24 -1.56
CA ILE A 156 15.98 2.30 -2.57
C ILE A 156 17.36 1.92 -2.00
N HIS A 157 17.54 2.00 -0.67
CA HIS A 157 18.81 1.73 0.03
C HIS A 157 18.62 0.76 1.20
N GLY A 158 17.57 -0.08 1.17
CA GLY A 158 17.27 -1.01 2.24
C GLY A 158 17.52 -2.44 1.79
N ASP A 159 18.67 -2.99 2.17
CA ASP A 159 18.94 -4.42 2.23
C ASP A 159 18.73 -4.91 3.67
N LEU A 160 17.84 -5.90 3.84
CA LEU A 160 17.77 -6.72 5.04
C LEU A 160 18.38 -8.08 4.68
N TRP A 161 19.70 -8.15 4.82
CA TRP A 161 20.42 -9.39 5.10
C TRP A 161 20.74 -9.45 6.59
#